data_AF-A0A2V7N0L1-F1
#
_entry.id   AF-A0A2V7N0L1-F1
#
_cell.length_a   1.000
_cell.length_b   1.000
_cell.length_c   1.000
_cell.angle_alpha   90.00
_cell.angle_beta   90.00
_cell.angle_gamma   90.00
#
_symmetry.space_group_name_H-M   'P 1'
#
loop_
_entity.id
_entity.type
_entity.pdbx_description
1 polymer ?
#
loop_
_entity_poly.entity_id
_entity_poly.type
_entity_poly.pdbx_seq_one_letter_code
_entity_poly.pdbx_strand_id
1 'polypeptide(L)'
;MRRPEIRSIRAIVTSVDTSVALRRFVERDTTVACDGGDVSFEITSHTDSQHIVRRIHFRGGSGDSAHDLTYYYDPQGRLRFAFAGRGAVNGTQEEERVYYDVQGKVIHRDVRQIEGPGYPWEVIDAITDPNSWLRNPCD
;
A
#
# COMPACT_ATOMS: atom_id res chain seq x y z
N MET A 1 -1.17 7.62 -25.69
CA MET A 1 -2.53 7.46 -25.12
C MET A 1 -2.61 8.18 -23.78
N ARG A 2 -3.56 9.11 -23.59
CA ARG A 2 -3.86 9.68 -22.28
C ARG A 2 -4.70 8.67 -21.50
N ARG A 3 -4.31 8.33 -20.28
CA ARG A 3 -5.07 7.45 -19.37
C ARG A 3 -5.80 8.33 -18.33
N PRO A 4 -7.00 8.86 -18.64
CA PRO A 4 -7.71 9.79 -17.76
C PRO A 4 -8.01 9.19 -16.39
N GLU A 5 -8.23 7.87 -16.30
CA GLU A 5 -8.48 7.15 -15.07
C GLU A 5 -7.26 7.22 -14.13
N ILE A 6 -6.05 7.03 -14.65
CA ILE A 6 -4.82 7.16 -13.87
C ILE A 6 -4.66 8.59 -13.35
N ARG A 7 -5.04 9.60 -14.13
CA ARG A 7 -5.00 11.00 -13.68
C ARG A 7 -5.94 11.22 -12.49
N SER A 8 -7.15 10.69 -12.55
CA SER A 8 -8.10 10.77 -11.43
C SER A 8 -7.59 10.02 -10.20
N ILE A 9 -6.96 8.86 -10.37
CA ILE A 9 -6.35 8.11 -9.26
C ILE A 9 -5.19 8.90 -8.63
N ARG A 10 -4.34 9.54 -9.44
CA ARG A 10 -3.27 10.42 -8.92
C ARG A 10 -3.83 11.60 -8.11
N ALA A 11 -4.96 12.16 -8.53
CA ALA A 11 -5.63 13.20 -7.76
C ALA A 11 -6.14 12.67 -6.39
N ILE A 12 -6.58 11.42 -6.31
CA ILE A 12 -6.93 10.76 -5.05
C ILE A 12 -5.69 10.64 -4.15
N VAL A 13 -4.58 10.14 -4.67
CA VAL A 13 -3.30 10.03 -3.94
C VAL A 13 -2.89 11.38 -3.36
N THR A 14 -2.81 12.42 -4.22
CA THR A 14 -2.45 13.77 -3.78
C THR A 14 -3.42 14.33 -2.72
N SER A 15 -4.73 14.12 -2.88
CA SER A 15 -5.72 14.59 -1.92
C SER A 15 -5.61 13.87 -0.57
N VAL A 16 -5.29 12.58 -0.58
CA VAL A 16 -5.09 11.77 0.64
C VAL A 16 -3.82 12.22 1.35
N ASP A 17 -2.68 12.30 0.65
CA ASP A 17 -1.41 12.73 1.25
C ASP A 17 -1.47 14.16 1.79
N THR A 18 -2.15 15.06 1.08
CA THR A 18 -2.39 16.43 1.58
C THR A 18 -3.23 16.40 2.86
N SER A 19 -4.25 15.54 2.93
CA SER A 19 -5.10 15.42 4.12
C SER A 19 -4.36 14.82 5.31
N VAL A 20 -3.46 13.86 5.06
CA VAL A 20 -2.55 13.33 6.08
C VAL A 20 -1.59 14.41 6.59
N ALA A 21 -0.92 15.14 5.68
CA ALA A 21 0.01 16.21 6.05
C ALA A 21 -0.68 17.33 6.85
N LEU A 22 -1.95 17.61 6.57
CA LEU A 22 -2.78 18.57 7.29
C LEU A 22 -3.48 17.97 8.53
N ARG A 23 -3.18 16.73 8.91
CA ARG A 23 -3.79 16.01 10.06
C ARG A 23 -5.32 16.04 10.05
N ARG A 24 -5.93 15.91 8.86
CA ARG A 24 -7.39 15.85 8.69
C ARG A 24 -7.96 14.45 8.90
N PHE A 25 -7.10 13.44 8.91
CA PHE A 25 -7.49 12.06 9.15
C PHE A 25 -7.08 11.64 10.56
N VAL A 26 -7.87 10.74 11.14
CA VAL A 26 -7.51 10.03 12.35
C VAL A 26 -6.44 9.02 11.98
N GLU A 27 -5.27 9.17 12.60
CA GLU A 27 -4.14 8.26 12.47
C GLU A 27 -4.20 7.18 13.55
N ARG A 28 -3.89 5.94 13.18
CA ARG A 28 -3.70 4.84 14.12
C ARG A 28 -2.53 4.00 13.69
N ASP A 29 -1.62 3.79 14.64
CA ASP A 29 -0.45 2.93 14.48
C ASP A 29 -0.68 1.60 15.19
N THR A 30 -0.20 0.52 14.58
CA THR A 30 -0.09 -0.79 15.19
C THR A 30 1.19 -1.48 14.74
N THR A 31 1.64 -2.45 15.53
CA THR A 31 2.76 -3.31 15.18
C THR A 31 2.29 -4.75 15.29
N VAL A 32 2.59 -5.54 14.27
CA VAL A 32 2.26 -6.97 14.23
C VAL A 32 3.50 -7.79 13.98
N ALA A 33 3.52 -8.98 14.56
CA ALA A 33 4.53 -10.00 14.32
C ALA A 33 3.83 -11.19 13.66
N CYS A 34 4.24 -11.53 12.44
CA CYS A 34 3.74 -12.66 11.66
C CYS A 34 4.78 -13.80 11.68
N ASP A 35 4.40 -14.99 11.20
CA ASP A 35 5.31 -16.14 11.06
C ASP A 35 6.10 -16.48 12.33
N GLY A 36 5.42 -16.51 13.48
CA GLY A 36 6.05 -16.82 14.77
C GLY A 36 7.03 -15.76 15.28
N GLY A 37 7.08 -14.58 14.65
CA GLY A 37 7.98 -13.48 15.00
C GLY A 37 9.09 -13.23 13.97
N ASP A 38 9.21 -14.07 12.94
CA ASP A 38 10.23 -13.93 11.91
C ASP A 38 9.98 -12.73 10.99
N VAL A 39 8.73 -12.28 10.91
CA VAL A 39 8.31 -11.12 10.13
C VAL A 39 7.63 -10.12 11.06
N SER A 40 8.01 -8.85 10.96
CA SER A 40 7.36 -7.77 11.71
C SER A 40 6.94 -6.64 10.79
N PHE A 41 5.77 -6.05 11.06
CA PHE A 41 5.26 -4.90 10.34
C PHE A 41 4.82 -3.81 11.29
N GLU A 42 5.20 -2.58 10.98
CA GLU A 42 4.58 -1.37 11.50
C GLU A 42 3.52 -0.92 10.49
N ILE A 43 2.30 -0.71 10.95
CA ILE A 43 1.15 -0.35 10.13
C ILE A 43 0.56 0.95 10.65
N THR A 44 0.51 1.96 9.80
CA THR A 44 -0.20 3.22 10.04
C THR A 44 -1.43 3.29 9.14
N SER A 45 -2.59 3.49 9.73
CA SER A 45 -3.85 3.71 9.01
C SER A 45 -4.36 5.13 9.19
N HIS A 46 -4.94 5.69 8.13
CA HIS A 46 -5.56 7.01 8.14
C HIS A 46 -7.03 6.91 7.75
N THR A 47 -7.90 7.36 8.65
CA THR A 47 -9.36 7.29 8.47
C THR A 47 -9.95 8.70 8.40
N ASP A 48 -10.88 8.95 7.47
CA ASP A 48 -11.56 10.23 7.38
C ASP A 48 -12.70 10.40 8.40
N SER A 49 -13.35 11.58 8.39
CA SER A 49 -14.44 11.92 9.30
C SER A 49 -15.71 11.08 9.09
N GLN A 50 -15.80 10.32 8.00
CA GLN A 50 -16.89 9.37 7.74
C GLN A 50 -16.52 7.94 8.18
N HIS A 51 -15.40 7.79 8.90
CA HIS A 51 -14.86 6.51 9.33
C HIS A 51 -14.43 5.59 8.16
N ILE A 52 -14.14 6.16 7.00
CA ILE A 52 -13.62 5.43 5.84
C ILE A 52 -12.10 5.44 5.87
N VAL A 53 -11.46 4.28 5.73
CA VAL A 53 -10.00 4.17 5.58
C VAL A 53 -9.60 4.80 4.25
N ARG A 54 -8.66 5.74 4.28
CA ARG A 54 -8.17 6.50 3.11
C ARG A 54 -6.74 6.17 2.74
N ARG A 55 -5.95 5.76 3.72
CA ARG A 55 -4.59 5.26 3.52
C ARG A 55 -4.27 4.15 4.50
N ILE A 56 -3.55 3.14 4.03
CA ILE A 56 -2.79 2.22 4.88
C ILE A 56 -1.36 2.30 4.39
N HIS A 57 -0.44 2.62 5.29
CA HIS A 57 0.99 2.51 5.06
C HIS A 57 1.50 1.42 5.98
N PHE A 58 2.24 0.45 5.47
CA PHE A 58 2.95 -0.47 6.33
C PHE A 58 4.35 -0.75 5.83
N ARG A 59 5.25 -0.92 6.78
CA ARG A 59 6.66 -1.20 6.53
C ARG A 59 7.13 -2.32 7.43
N GLY A 60 8.03 -3.15 6.93
CA GLY A 60 8.49 -4.31 7.68
C GLY A 60 9.17 -5.34 6.80
N GLY A 61 9.19 -6.58 7.25
CA GLY A 61 9.83 -7.68 6.55
C GLY A 61 10.56 -8.61 7.51
N SER A 62 11.56 -9.31 6.97
CA SER A 62 12.36 -10.32 7.66
C SER A 62 13.84 -9.96 7.63
N GLY A 63 14.70 -10.88 8.10
CA GLY A 63 16.14 -10.74 7.92
C GLY A 63 16.59 -10.72 6.45
N ASP A 64 15.80 -11.29 5.53
CA ASP A 64 16.17 -11.47 4.12
C ASP A 64 15.55 -10.42 3.19
N SER A 65 14.50 -9.73 3.65
CA SER A 65 13.71 -8.83 2.82
C SER A 65 13.06 -7.69 3.62
N ALA A 66 12.88 -6.56 2.96
CA ALA A 66 12.21 -5.38 3.47
C ALA A 66 11.12 -4.93 2.50
N HIS A 67 10.05 -4.42 3.07
CA HIS A 67 8.80 -4.05 2.43
C HIS A 67 8.37 -2.67 2.93
N ASP A 68 7.99 -1.78 2.01
CA ASP A 68 7.34 -0.49 2.29
C ASP A 68 6.14 -0.34 1.34
N LEU A 69 4.93 -0.51 1.85
CA LEU A 69 3.71 -0.60 1.06
C LEU A 69 2.72 0.48 1.47
N THR A 70 2.18 1.19 0.48
CA THR A 70 1.13 2.18 0.70
C THR A 70 -0.09 1.92 -0.18
N TYR A 71 -1.26 1.87 0.44
CA TYR A 71 -2.56 1.65 -0.19
C TYR A 71 -3.42 2.90 -0.06
N TYR A 72 -4.09 3.28 -1.14
CA TYR A 72 -4.90 4.50 -1.22
C TYR A 72 -6.33 4.19 -1.64
N TYR A 73 -7.28 4.76 -0.89
CA TYR A 73 -8.70 4.49 -1.06
C TYR A 73 -9.47 5.77 -1.42
N ASP A 74 -10.48 5.62 -2.27
CA ASP A 74 -11.39 6.71 -2.61
C ASP A 74 -12.40 7.00 -1.47
N PRO A 75 -13.22 8.06 -1.57
CA PRO A 75 -14.20 8.39 -0.53
C PRO A 75 -15.29 7.33 -0.31
N GLN A 76 -15.39 6.32 -1.18
CA GLN A 76 -16.29 5.18 -1.00
C GLN A 76 -15.57 3.98 -0.36
N GLY A 77 -14.30 4.14 0.04
CA GLY A 77 -13.50 3.08 0.66
C GLY A 77 -12.95 2.06 -0.34
N ARG A 78 -12.95 2.37 -1.65
CA ARG A 78 -12.45 1.44 -2.67
C ARG A 78 -10.96 1.66 -2.91
N LEU A 79 -10.19 0.57 -2.97
CA LEU A 79 -8.77 0.62 -3.32
C LEU A 79 -8.60 1.17 -4.75
N ARG A 80 -7.78 2.21 -4.91
CA ARG A 80 -7.53 2.85 -6.21
C ARG A 80 -6.07 2.81 -6.63
N PHE A 81 -5.17 2.79 -5.67
CA PHE A 81 -3.73 2.75 -5.92
C PHE A 81 -3.02 2.00 -4.82
N ALA A 82 -2.05 1.18 -5.20
CA ALA A 82 -1.09 0.56 -4.30
C ALA A 82 0.33 0.84 -4.82
N PHE A 83 1.23 1.14 -3.90
CA PHE A 83 2.65 1.29 -4.15
C PHE A 83 3.42 0.36 -3.23
N ALA A 84 4.40 -0.34 -3.78
CA ALA A 84 5.33 -1.19 -3.04
C ALA A 84 6.75 -0.75 -3.35
N GLY A 85 7.55 -0.45 -2.32
CA GLY A 85 9.00 -0.51 -2.35
C GLY A 85 9.45 -1.81 -1.70
N ARG A 86 10.35 -2.54 -2.36
CA ARG A 86 10.89 -3.80 -1.85
C ARG A 86 12.41 -3.80 -1.92
N GLY A 87 13.04 -4.39 -0.90
CA GLY A 87 14.48 -4.55 -0.82
C GLY A 87 14.84 -5.95 -0.34
N ALA A 88 15.94 -6.52 -0.83
CA ALA A 88 16.44 -7.82 -0.38
C ALA A 88 17.93 -7.78 -0.06
N VAL A 89 18.39 -8.68 0.80
CA VAL A 89 19.81 -8.77 1.23
C VAL A 89 20.79 -9.03 0.10
N ASN A 90 20.31 -9.55 -1.05
CA ASN A 90 21.11 -9.73 -2.27
C ASN A 90 21.36 -8.42 -3.04
N GLY A 91 20.96 -7.27 -2.50
CA GLY A 91 21.11 -5.95 -3.11
C GLY A 91 19.97 -5.57 -4.06
N THR A 92 18.90 -6.37 -4.17
CA THR A 92 17.75 -6.02 -5.00
C THR A 92 16.98 -4.87 -4.41
N GLN A 93 16.61 -3.91 -5.27
CA GLN A 93 15.62 -2.87 -4.98
C GLN A 93 14.58 -2.85 -6.10
N GLU A 94 13.31 -2.89 -5.75
CA GLU A 94 12.19 -2.89 -6.70
C GLU A 94 11.09 -1.93 -6.26
N GLU A 95 10.46 -1.29 -7.24
CA GLU A 95 9.20 -0.57 -7.05
C GLU A 95 8.08 -1.22 -7.85
N GLU A 96 6.90 -1.29 -7.24
CA GLU A 96 5.68 -1.72 -7.88
C GLU A 96 4.57 -0.67 -7.70
N ARG A 97 3.83 -0.38 -8.77
CA ARG A 97 2.69 0.54 -8.81
C ARG A 97 1.51 -0.16 -9.43
N VAL A 98 0.39 -0.23 -8.71
CA VAL A 98 -0.83 -0.86 -9.19
C VAL A 98 -1.99 0.12 -9.12
N TYR A 99 -2.67 0.29 -10.25
CA TYR A 99 -3.84 1.16 -10.38
C TYR A 99 -5.10 0.33 -10.57
N TYR A 100 -6.15 0.67 -9.81
CA TYR A 100 -7.43 -0.04 -9.80
C TYR A 100 -8.58 0.86 -10.27
N ASP A 101 -9.50 0.29 -11.05
CA ASP A 101 -10.76 0.94 -11.37
C ASP A 101 -11.74 0.94 -10.18
N VAL A 102 -12.94 1.50 -10.40
CA VAL A 102 -14.00 1.59 -9.41
C VAL A 102 -14.64 0.24 -9.05
N GLN A 103 -14.33 -0.83 -9.79
CA GLN A 103 -14.78 -2.20 -9.55
C GLN A 103 -13.69 -3.02 -8.83
N GLY A 104 -12.52 -2.43 -8.56
CA GLY A 104 -11.38 -3.11 -7.94
C GLY A 104 -10.52 -3.90 -8.94
N LYS A 105 -10.73 -3.73 -10.25
CA LYS A 105 -9.92 -4.42 -11.27
C LYS A 105 -8.65 -3.62 -11.57
N VAL A 106 -7.53 -4.33 -11.74
CA VAL A 106 -6.27 -3.73 -12.17
C VAL A 106 -6.40 -3.17 -13.59
N ILE A 107 -6.16 -1.86 -13.73
CA ILE A 107 -6.16 -1.15 -15.03
C ILE A 107 -4.74 -0.81 -15.51
N HIS A 108 -3.78 -0.77 -14.59
CA HIS A 108 -2.38 -0.59 -14.94
C HIS A 108 -1.46 -1.17 -13.87
N ARG A 109 -0.63 -2.12 -14.34
CA ARG A 109 0.59 -2.68 -13.79
C ARG A 109 1.86 -1.90 -14.13
N ASP A 110 2.68 -1.45 -13.19
CA ASP A 110 4.08 -1.07 -13.46
C ASP A 110 5.02 -1.63 -12.38
N VAL A 111 6.04 -2.38 -12.80
CA VAL A 111 7.06 -2.96 -11.92
C VAL A 111 8.42 -2.54 -12.46
N ARG A 112 9.25 -1.99 -11.59
CA ARG A 112 10.55 -1.44 -11.94
C ARG A 112 11.60 -1.95 -10.98
N GLN A 113 12.50 -2.79 -11.48
CA GLN A 113 13.75 -3.11 -10.80
C GLN A 113 14.64 -1.86 -10.83
N ILE A 114 14.99 -1.36 -9.65
CA ILE A 114 15.87 -0.21 -9.46
C ILE A 114 17.33 -0.68 -9.45
N GLU A 115 17.61 -1.75 -8.72
CA GLU A 115 18.96 -2.29 -8.52
C GLU A 115 18.93 -3.80 -8.26
N GLY A 116 20.08 -4.44 -8.44
CA GLY A 116 20.35 -5.81 -8.02
C GLY A 116 19.90 -6.88 -9.02
N PRO A 117 20.05 -8.15 -8.66
CA PRO A 117 19.77 -9.29 -9.54
C PRO A 117 18.27 -9.60 -9.68
N GLY A 118 17.41 -8.94 -8.89
CA GLY A 118 16.01 -9.28 -8.75
C GLY A 118 15.78 -10.24 -7.57
N TYR A 119 14.52 -10.36 -7.19
CA TYR A 119 14.06 -11.25 -6.13
C TYR A 119 12.67 -11.76 -6.54
N PRO A 120 12.33 -13.04 -6.25
CA PRO A 120 11.05 -13.61 -6.66
C PRO A 120 9.91 -13.10 -5.78
N TRP A 121 9.64 -11.80 -5.86
CA TRP A 121 8.55 -11.17 -5.13
C TRP A 121 7.22 -11.75 -5.57
N GLU A 122 6.34 -11.95 -4.61
CA GLU A 122 4.93 -12.06 -4.92
C GLU A 122 4.38 -10.70 -5.36
N VAL A 123 3.34 -10.78 -6.16
CA VAL A 123 2.50 -9.66 -6.54
C VAL A 123 2.00 -8.95 -5.30
N ILE A 124 2.01 -7.61 -5.28
CA ILE A 124 1.33 -6.89 -4.20
C ILE A 124 -0.16 -7.27 -4.16
N ASP A 125 -0.59 -7.81 -3.02
CA ASP A 125 -1.99 -8.16 -2.81
C ASP A 125 -2.86 -6.93 -2.62
N ALA A 126 -4.05 -7.00 -3.20
CA ALA A 126 -5.05 -5.96 -3.06
C ALA A 126 -5.75 -6.07 -1.71
N ILE A 127 -5.68 -5.02 -0.89
CA ILE A 127 -6.49 -4.91 0.32
C ILE A 127 -7.86 -4.34 -0.06
N THR A 128 -8.83 -5.21 -0.33
CA THR A 128 -10.18 -4.80 -0.76
C THR A 128 -11.12 -4.50 0.41
N ASP A 129 -10.88 -5.10 1.58
CA ASP A 129 -11.54 -4.77 2.84
C ASP A 129 -10.48 -4.28 3.85
N PRO A 130 -10.17 -2.97 3.88
CA PRO A 130 -9.14 -2.44 4.76
C PRO A 130 -9.47 -2.62 6.25
N ASN A 131 -10.75 -2.64 6.62
CA ASN A 131 -11.14 -2.79 8.02
C ASN A 131 -10.95 -4.23 8.50
N SER A 132 -11.25 -5.22 7.65
CA SER A 132 -10.95 -6.62 7.96
C SER A 132 -9.46 -6.87 8.00
N TRP A 133 -8.72 -6.37 7.01
CA TRP A 133 -7.27 -6.54 6.96
C TRP A 133 -6.56 -5.91 8.17
N LEU A 134 -6.96 -4.71 8.61
CA LEU A 134 -6.37 -4.07 9.79
C LEU A 134 -6.61 -4.83 11.10
N ARG A 135 -7.63 -5.70 11.18
CA ARG A 135 -7.84 -6.56 12.36
C ARG A 135 -6.89 -7.75 12.36
N ASN A 136 -6.62 -8.32 11.19
CA ASN A 136 -5.77 -9.49 11.02
C ASN A 136 -4.79 -9.30 9.85
N PRO A 137 -3.70 -8.52 10.01
CA PRO A 137 -2.80 -8.21 8.90
C PRO A 137 -1.87 -9.35 8.47
N CYS A 138 -1.81 -10.42 9.27
CA CYS A 138 -1.00 -11.62 9.03
C CYS A 138 -1.81 -12.81 8.48
N ASP A 139 -3.13 -12.64 8.31
CA ASP A 139 -4.04 -13.69 7.80
C ASP A 139 -4.11 -13.71 6.26
#